data_AF-A0A7W7Q3D6-F1
#
_entry.id   AF-A0A7W7Q3D6-F1
#
_cell.length_a   1.000
_cell.length_b   1.000
_cell.length_c   1.000
_cell.angle_alpha   90.00
_cell.angle_beta   90.00
_cell.angle_gamma   90.00
#
_symmetry.space_group_name_H-M   'P 1'
#
loop_
_entity.id
_entity.type
_entity.pdbx_description
1 polymer ?
#
loop_
_entity_poly.entity_id
_entity_poly.type
_entity_poly.pdbx_seq_one_letter_code
_entity_poly.pdbx_strand_id
1 'polypeptide(L)'
;MVTTTPVGEGPTAPGARRVLSLPATAVRSVRKSAASTPGRLFLIGVSLVLLAVLTGAFGAIAMQQKQNTIDNLLSHREPVAAASQQIYRSLSDADATAASAFLSGGTMPTELRERYDLDIATAGANLAKASADVSGVPDAEEQVNVLSQQLPIYTGLVETARAYNRQGFPAGAAYLREASGLMRAELLPAAQRLYEIDFDRLSAEQDAASSVPWFSLALVLVLLGALLAAQRYLTRRTNRLLNVGLVVATGAVVVALIWGTVALLIESSRVSAGHDHGSEQVEVIVQARIVALKMRANETLTLVARGDGGDYEDEFRKLAEEISGNGDRNLLNQARGLAEDPETQNLIDAAQKNADDWLAAHKRVRELDDGGSYQEAVSLAISTAAKTSAATMFSQLDDNLMKALRNGRQHFAEETSAASNVMTGLAPGVAVLALVAAAGVTMGIRDRLQEYR
;
A
#
# COMPACT_ATOMS: atom_id res chain seq x y z
N MET A 1 7.13 -26.81 96.32
CA MET A 1 6.15 -27.67 95.63
C MET A 1 5.83 -27.02 94.29
N VAL A 2 5.99 -27.77 93.20
CA VAL A 2 5.56 -27.50 91.81
C VAL A 2 6.42 -26.55 90.94
N THR A 3 7.29 -27.22 90.17
CA THR A 3 7.84 -26.97 88.82
C THR A 3 6.85 -26.47 87.75
N THR A 4 7.32 -25.63 86.80
CA THR A 4 7.24 -25.80 85.32
C THR A 4 8.02 -24.70 84.56
N THR A 5 8.93 -25.11 83.66
CA THR A 5 9.42 -24.39 82.45
C THR A 5 8.35 -24.52 81.32
N PRO A 6 8.44 -23.99 80.04
CA PRO A 6 9.60 -23.54 79.23
C PRO A 6 9.33 -22.44 78.10
N VAL A 7 10.30 -22.24 77.18
CA VAL A 7 10.26 -21.74 75.74
C VAL A 7 9.83 -20.28 75.44
N GLY A 8 10.35 -19.48 74.49
CA GLY A 8 11.35 -19.56 73.41
C GLY A 8 11.20 -18.35 72.43
N GLU A 9 12.07 -18.26 71.40
CA GLU A 9 12.15 -17.27 70.28
C GLU A 9 12.72 -15.86 70.60
N GLY A 10 13.57 -15.20 69.81
CA GLY A 10 14.15 -15.39 68.47
C GLY A 10 15.06 -14.17 68.14
N PRO A 11 15.86 -14.20 67.05
CA PRO A 11 16.97 -13.26 66.83
C PRO A 11 16.56 -11.99 66.07
N THR A 12 16.99 -10.81 66.50
CA THR A 12 16.85 -9.56 65.73
C THR A 12 18.08 -9.29 64.87
N ALA A 13 17.82 -9.19 63.56
CA ALA A 13 18.76 -9.01 62.47
C ALA A 13 19.41 -7.61 62.40
N PRO A 14 20.56 -7.48 61.70
CA PRO A 14 20.93 -6.26 61.02
C PRO A 14 20.99 -6.49 59.49
N GLY A 15 19.98 -6.02 58.77
CA GLY A 15 19.89 -6.21 57.30
C GLY A 15 19.18 -5.06 56.61
N ALA A 16 19.78 -3.87 56.55
CA ALA A 16 19.22 -2.75 55.76
C ALA A 16 20.27 -1.79 55.15
N ARG A 17 21.54 -2.21 55.00
CA ARG A 17 22.59 -1.36 54.39
C ARG A 17 23.43 -2.03 53.27
N ARG A 18 22.97 -3.14 52.69
CA ARG A 18 23.73 -3.88 51.66
C ARG A 18 23.29 -3.68 50.21
N VAL A 19 22.25 -2.89 49.92
CA VAL A 19 21.68 -2.86 48.55
C VAL A 19 22.17 -1.68 47.70
N LEU A 20 22.82 -0.67 48.28
CA LEU A 20 23.31 0.52 47.55
C LEU A 20 24.82 0.55 47.24
N SER A 21 25.58 -0.48 47.63
CA SER A 21 27.03 -0.55 47.40
C SER A 21 27.46 -1.34 46.16
N LEU A 22 26.51 -2.00 45.48
CA LEU A 22 26.75 -2.82 44.28
C LEU A 22 27.37 -2.07 43.07
N PRO A 23 27.15 -0.77 42.81
CA PRO A 23 27.83 -0.11 41.68
C PRO A 23 29.27 0.29 42.02
N ALA A 24 29.58 0.66 43.27
CA ALA A 24 30.89 1.24 43.61
C ALA A 24 32.02 0.20 43.74
N THR A 25 31.73 -0.99 44.25
CA THR A 25 32.69 -2.11 44.33
C THR A 25 32.92 -2.76 42.98
N ALA A 26 31.89 -2.89 42.14
CA ALA A 26 32.03 -3.35 40.76
C ALA A 26 32.89 -2.39 39.92
N VAL A 27 32.69 -1.08 40.06
CA VAL A 27 33.52 -0.07 39.37
C VAL A 27 34.98 -0.10 39.87
N ARG A 28 35.23 -0.29 41.17
CA ARG A 28 36.59 -0.42 41.72
C ARG A 28 37.31 -1.71 41.33
N SER A 29 36.61 -2.84 41.26
CA SER A 29 37.21 -4.12 40.83
C SER A 29 37.53 -4.11 39.34
N VAL A 30 36.68 -3.51 38.51
CA VAL A 30 36.95 -3.24 37.08
C VAL A 30 38.20 -2.36 36.92
N ARG A 31 38.35 -1.31 37.75
CA ARG A 31 39.52 -0.41 37.71
C ARG A 31 40.83 -1.09 38.13
N LYS A 32 40.79 -1.98 39.13
CA LYS A 32 41.98 -2.77 39.56
C LYS A 32 42.35 -3.88 38.57
N SER A 33 41.37 -4.55 37.96
CA SER A 33 41.63 -5.53 36.88
C SER A 33 42.14 -4.85 35.61
N ALA A 34 41.72 -3.62 35.29
CA ALA A 34 42.24 -2.86 34.16
C ALA A 34 43.74 -2.48 34.28
N ALA A 35 44.34 -2.63 35.47
CA ALA A 35 45.78 -2.39 35.68
C ALA A 35 46.64 -3.61 35.32
N SER A 36 46.07 -4.83 35.26
CA SER A 36 46.81 -6.05 34.89
C SER A 36 46.56 -6.43 33.42
N THR A 37 47.60 -6.95 32.76
CA THR A 37 47.52 -7.44 31.36
C THR A 37 46.36 -8.42 31.11
N PRO A 38 46.05 -9.38 32.01
CA PRO A 38 44.92 -10.29 31.84
C PRO A 38 43.55 -9.60 32.01
N GLY A 39 43.42 -8.65 32.94
CA GLY A 39 42.15 -7.98 33.20
C GLY A 39 41.71 -7.02 32.08
N ARG A 40 42.66 -6.42 31.36
CA ARG A 40 42.35 -5.66 30.13
C ARG A 40 41.80 -6.55 29.01
N LEU A 41 42.34 -7.75 28.82
CA LEU A 41 41.86 -8.71 27.81
C LEU A 41 40.46 -9.21 28.14
N PHE A 42 40.18 -9.47 29.43
CA PHE A 42 38.85 -9.84 29.88
C PHE A 42 37.82 -8.73 29.64
N LEU A 43 38.15 -7.46 29.95
CA LEU A 43 37.26 -6.34 29.71
C LEU A 43 36.95 -6.14 28.22
N ILE A 44 37.97 -6.21 27.35
CA ILE A 44 37.79 -6.12 25.89
C ILE A 44 36.83 -7.22 25.42
N GLY A 45 36.98 -8.44 25.92
CA GLY A 45 36.11 -9.55 25.56
C GLY A 45 34.67 -9.39 25.99
N VAL A 46 34.45 -9.02 27.25
CA VAL A 46 33.10 -8.75 27.75
C VAL A 46 32.45 -7.63 26.96
N SER A 47 33.20 -6.55 26.66
CA SER A 47 32.66 -5.44 25.85
C SER A 47 32.32 -5.85 24.41
N LEU A 48 33.15 -6.68 23.77
CA LEU A 48 32.89 -7.16 22.40
C LEU A 48 31.70 -8.13 22.35
N VAL A 49 31.56 -9.02 23.33
CA VAL A 49 30.41 -9.92 23.43
C VAL A 49 29.13 -9.11 23.65
N LEU A 50 29.16 -8.14 24.57
CA LEU A 50 28.01 -7.28 24.85
C LEU A 50 27.62 -6.46 23.61
N LEU A 51 28.60 -5.90 22.89
CA LEU A 51 28.37 -5.17 21.65
C LEU A 51 27.81 -6.08 20.56
N ALA A 52 28.30 -7.32 20.42
CA ALA A 52 27.78 -8.29 19.46
C ALA A 52 26.32 -8.67 19.75
N VAL A 53 26.00 -8.93 21.02
CA VAL A 53 24.63 -9.26 21.45
C VAL A 53 23.69 -8.08 21.24
N LEU A 54 24.08 -6.86 21.63
CA LEU A 54 23.27 -5.66 21.38
C LEU A 54 23.07 -5.42 19.88
N THR A 55 24.12 -5.58 19.08
CA THR A 55 24.04 -5.44 17.61
C THR A 55 23.08 -6.46 17.00
N GLY A 56 23.16 -7.72 17.43
CA GLY A 56 22.24 -8.77 17.00
C GLY A 56 20.79 -8.50 17.43
N ALA A 57 20.57 -8.07 18.67
CA ALA A 57 19.25 -7.79 19.20
C ALA A 57 18.57 -6.60 18.49
N PHE A 58 19.26 -5.45 18.39
CA PHE A 58 18.74 -4.29 17.69
C PHE A 58 18.59 -4.53 16.19
N GLY A 59 19.52 -5.28 15.57
CA GLY A 59 19.41 -5.70 14.18
C GLY A 59 18.17 -6.57 13.92
N ALA A 60 17.95 -7.59 14.78
CA ALA A 60 16.78 -8.46 14.67
C ALA A 60 15.46 -7.72 14.92
N ILE A 61 15.41 -6.82 15.90
CA ILE A 61 14.21 -6.00 16.17
C ILE A 61 13.90 -5.09 14.97
N ALA A 62 14.91 -4.39 14.44
CA ALA A 62 14.72 -3.53 13.27
C ALA A 62 14.22 -4.32 12.06
N MET A 63 14.76 -5.53 11.84
CA MET A 63 14.33 -6.39 10.75
C MET A 63 12.90 -6.92 10.94
N GLN A 64 12.53 -7.29 12.18
CA GLN A 64 11.19 -7.76 12.51
C GLN A 64 10.15 -6.65 12.37
N GLN A 65 10.49 -5.42 12.81
CA GLN A 65 9.61 -4.26 12.63
C GLN A 65 9.33 -4.03 11.15
N LYS A 66 10.38 -4.08 10.32
CA LYS A 66 10.25 -3.91 8.87
C LYS A 66 9.40 -5.01 8.22
N GLN A 67 9.60 -6.28 8.62
CA GLN A 67 8.76 -7.39 8.18
C GLN A 67 7.28 -7.16 8.53
N ASN A 68 6.99 -6.75 9.77
CA ASN A 68 5.63 -6.48 10.21
C ASN A 68 4.98 -5.33 9.41
N THR A 69 5.75 -4.29 9.06
CA THR A 69 5.26 -3.19 8.22
C THR A 69 4.90 -3.70 6.81
N ILE A 70 5.77 -4.49 6.19
CA ILE A 70 5.50 -5.07 4.86
C ILE A 70 4.29 -6.01 4.89
N ASP A 71 4.18 -6.85 5.92
CA ASP A 71 3.03 -7.75 6.07
C ASP A 71 1.73 -6.96 6.28
N ASN A 72 1.77 -5.85 7.01
CA ASN A 72 0.62 -4.96 7.18
C ASN A 72 0.20 -4.28 5.86
N LEU A 73 1.17 -3.80 5.07
CA LEU A 73 0.92 -3.23 3.75
C LEU A 73 0.17 -4.22 2.85
N LEU A 74 0.62 -5.49 2.81
CA LEU A 74 0.05 -6.53 1.95
C LEU A 74 -1.29 -7.07 2.44
N SER A 75 -1.44 -7.27 3.75
CA SER A 75 -2.63 -7.91 4.32
C SER A 75 -3.77 -6.95 4.64
N HIS A 76 -3.48 -5.65 4.80
CA HIS A 76 -4.44 -4.68 5.31
C HIS A 76 -4.56 -3.44 4.42
N ARG A 77 -3.47 -2.74 4.11
CA ARG A 77 -3.53 -1.44 3.42
C ARG A 77 -3.86 -1.52 1.94
N GLU A 78 -3.18 -2.38 1.18
CA GLU A 78 -3.48 -2.56 -0.25
C GLU A 78 -4.93 -2.99 -0.47
N PRO A 79 -5.49 -3.95 0.29
CA PRO A 79 -6.90 -4.33 0.14
C PRO A 79 -7.91 -3.24 0.50
N VAL A 80 -7.57 -2.28 1.37
CA VAL A 80 -8.43 -1.12 1.72
C VAL A 80 -8.41 -0.09 0.60
N ALA A 81 -7.22 0.29 0.11
CA ALA A 81 -7.10 1.19 -1.04
C ALA A 81 -7.80 0.62 -2.29
N ALA A 82 -7.67 -0.70 -2.51
CA ALA A 82 -8.39 -1.40 -3.57
C ALA A 82 -9.91 -1.36 -3.38
N ALA A 83 -10.40 -1.47 -2.14
CA ALA A 83 -11.82 -1.38 -1.83
C ALA A 83 -12.37 0.02 -2.14
N SER A 84 -11.68 1.08 -1.72
CA SER A 84 -12.09 2.47 -1.97
C SER A 84 -12.17 2.80 -3.46
N GLN A 85 -11.22 2.30 -4.26
CA GLN A 85 -11.30 2.39 -5.72
C GLN A 85 -12.50 1.60 -6.30
N GLN A 86 -12.77 0.41 -5.77
CA GLN A 86 -13.89 -0.42 -6.21
C GLN A 86 -15.25 0.25 -5.91
N ILE A 87 -15.36 1.03 -4.83
CA ILE A 87 -16.55 1.86 -4.55
C ILE A 87 -16.78 2.83 -5.71
N TYR A 88 -15.78 3.65 -6.07
CA TYR A 88 -15.90 4.61 -7.16
C TYR A 88 -16.30 3.91 -8.47
N ARG A 89 -15.61 2.81 -8.80
CA ARG A 89 -15.87 2.02 -10.01
C ARG A 89 -17.32 1.55 -10.07
N SER A 90 -17.79 0.88 -9.04
CA SER A 90 -19.12 0.27 -9.01
C SER A 90 -20.21 1.34 -8.99
N LEU A 91 -20.04 2.43 -8.24
CA LEU A 91 -21.00 3.53 -8.25
C LEU A 91 -21.14 4.18 -9.63
N SER A 92 -20.01 4.38 -10.31
CA SER A 92 -20.02 4.97 -11.64
C SER A 92 -20.59 4.05 -12.71
N ASP A 93 -20.33 2.73 -12.64
CA ASP A 93 -20.90 1.75 -13.57
C ASP A 93 -22.41 1.58 -13.34
N ALA A 94 -22.85 1.62 -12.07
CA ALA A 94 -24.26 1.62 -11.71
C ALA A 94 -25.00 2.82 -12.34
N ASP A 95 -24.44 4.03 -12.29
CA ASP A 95 -25.09 5.22 -12.84
C ASP A 95 -25.19 5.18 -14.37
N ALA A 96 -24.10 4.79 -15.05
CA ALA A 96 -24.12 4.61 -16.50
C ALA A 96 -25.10 3.49 -16.93
N THR A 97 -25.18 2.41 -16.16
CA THR A 97 -26.10 1.29 -16.40
C THR A 97 -27.55 1.72 -16.19
N ALA A 98 -27.84 2.50 -15.13
CA ALA A 98 -29.16 3.04 -14.86
C ALA A 98 -29.64 3.97 -15.98
N ALA A 99 -28.77 4.86 -16.47
CA ALA A 99 -29.08 5.75 -17.58
C ALA A 99 -29.31 4.98 -18.90
N SER A 100 -28.45 4.01 -19.22
CA SER A 100 -28.59 3.18 -20.41
C SER A 100 -29.89 2.36 -20.40
N ALA A 101 -30.23 1.78 -19.25
CA ALA A 101 -31.49 1.05 -19.05
C ALA A 101 -32.73 1.95 -19.13
N PHE A 102 -32.61 3.22 -18.76
CA PHE A 102 -33.69 4.18 -18.91
C PHE A 102 -33.94 4.48 -20.39
N LEU A 103 -32.87 4.68 -21.16
CA LEU A 103 -32.91 4.98 -22.59
C LEU A 103 -33.45 3.82 -23.45
N SER A 104 -33.29 2.56 -23.03
CA SER A 104 -33.83 1.42 -23.77
C SER A 104 -35.36 1.41 -23.85
N GLY A 105 -36.04 2.18 -22.99
CA GLY A 105 -37.49 2.33 -22.95
C GLY A 105 -38.22 1.10 -22.37
N GLY A 106 -39.36 1.34 -21.70
CA GLY A 106 -40.22 0.26 -21.20
C GLY A 106 -39.61 -0.56 -20.06
N THR A 107 -39.64 -1.89 -20.20
CA THR A 107 -39.07 -2.83 -19.20
C THR A 107 -37.56 -2.98 -19.40
N MET A 108 -36.79 -2.58 -18.38
CA MET A 108 -35.33 -2.74 -18.32
C MET A 108 -34.91 -4.18 -18.69
N PRO A 109 -33.98 -4.35 -19.64
CA PRO A 109 -33.36 -5.64 -19.95
C PRO A 109 -32.80 -6.31 -18.70
N THR A 110 -32.99 -7.62 -18.56
CA THR A 110 -32.59 -8.38 -17.36
C THR A 110 -31.10 -8.23 -17.09
N GLU A 111 -30.28 -8.22 -18.14
CA GLU A 111 -28.82 -8.13 -18.06
C GLU A 111 -28.36 -6.79 -17.46
N LEU A 112 -29.00 -5.68 -17.86
CA LEU A 112 -28.70 -4.36 -17.30
C LEU A 112 -29.17 -4.24 -15.85
N ARG A 113 -30.28 -4.91 -15.49
CA ARG A 113 -30.75 -4.96 -14.10
C ARG A 113 -29.76 -5.69 -13.22
N GLU A 114 -29.37 -6.90 -13.61
CA GLU A 114 -28.39 -7.70 -12.86
C GLU A 114 -27.06 -6.98 -12.70
N ARG A 115 -26.58 -6.29 -13.73
CA ARG A 115 -25.35 -5.48 -13.66
C ARG A 115 -25.47 -4.35 -12.64
N TYR A 116 -26.55 -3.55 -12.72
CA TYR A 116 -26.78 -2.47 -11.76
C TYR A 116 -26.86 -2.99 -10.31
N ASP A 117 -27.62 -4.06 -10.08
CA ASP A 117 -27.81 -4.62 -8.73
C ASP A 117 -26.47 -5.16 -8.18
N LEU A 118 -25.66 -5.80 -9.05
CA LEU A 118 -24.33 -6.27 -8.70
C LEU A 118 -23.39 -5.10 -8.35
N ASP A 119 -23.44 -4.01 -9.10
CA ASP A 119 -22.62 -2.83 -8.84
C ASP A 119 -22.99 -2.16 -7.52
N ILE A 120 -24.28 -1.97 -7.24
CA ILE A 120 -24.74 -1.44 -5.95
C ILE A 120 -24.31 -2.35 -4.79
N ALA A 121 -24.47 -3.67 -4.94
CA ALA A 121 -24.04 -4.63 -3.93
C ALA A 121 -22.52 -4.61 -3.71
N THR A 122 -21.74 -4.52 -4.79
CA THR A 122 -20.28 -4.44 -4.74
C THR A 122 -19.81 -3.13 -4.09
N ALA A 123 -20.43 -2.00 -4.42
CA ALA A 123 -20.15 -0.73 -3.78
C ALA A 123 -20.46 -0.78 -2.28
N GLY A 124 -21.61 -1.33 -1.89
CA GLY A 124 -21.99 -1.48 -0.48
C GLY A 124 -21.04 -2.38 0.32
N ALA A 125 -20.61 -3.51 -0.27
CA ALA A 125 -19.65 -4.42 0.38
C ALA A 125 -18.27 -3.77 0.57
N ASN A 126 -17.77 -3.06 -0.44
CA ASN A 126 -16.49 -2.36 -0.34
C ASN A 126 -16.57 -1.14 0.59
N LEU A 127 -17.71 -0.44 0.63
CA LEU A 127 -17.95 0.62 1.61
C LEU A 127 -17.89 0.09 3.03
N ALA A 128 -18.55 -1.04 3.32
CA ALA A 128 -18.48 -1.67 4.64
C ALA A 128 -17.04 -2.08 5.03
N LYS A 129 -16.24 -2.54 4.06
CA LYS A 129 -14.82 -2.85 4.27
C LYS A 129 -14.00 -1.59 4.56
N ALA A 130 -14.19 -0.51 3.79
CA ALA A 130 -13.50 0.76 4.00
C ALA A 130 -13.88 1.38 5.36
N SER A 131 -15.17 1.33 5.75
CA SER A 131 -15.66 1.83 7.05
C SER A 131 -15.01 1.15 8.26
N ALA A 132 -14.46 -0.05 8.11
CA ALA A 132 -13.76 -0.72 9.19
C ALA A 132 -12.37 -0.13 9.50
N ASP A 133 -11.77 0.62 8.57
CA ASP A 133 -10.39 1.14 8.66
C ASP A 133 -10.30 2.69 8.76
N VAL A 134 -11.43 3.39 8.79
CA VAL A 134 -11.45 4.86 8.86
C VAL A 134 -11.23 5.44 10.26
N SER A 135 -11.28 4.60 11.31
CA SER A 135 -11.20 5.06 12.71
C SER A 135 -9.92 5.88 12.96
N GLY A 136 -10.10 7.14 13.40
CA GLY A 136 -8.99 8.04 13.70
C GLY A 136 -8.50 8.84 12.49
N VAL A 137 -9.23 8.81 11.38
CA VAL A 137 -9.00 9.64 10.19
C VAL A 137 -10.29 10.42 9.89
N PRO A 138 -10.47 11.63 10.46
CA PRO A 138 -11.72 12.39 10.36
C PRO A 138 -12.21 12.61 8.92
N ASP A 139 -11.29 12.88 8.00
CA ASP A 139 -11.64 13.15 6.60
C ASP A 139 -12.18 11.89 5.89
N ALA A 140 -11.65 10.70 6.22
CA ALA A 140 -12.13 9.44 5.68
C ALA A 140 -13.50 9.05 6.31
N GLU A 141 -13.66 9.30 7.61
CA GLU A 141 -14.94 9.11 8.31
C GLU A 141 -16.05 9.98 7.68
N GLU A 142 -15.72 11.23 7.30
CA GLU A 142 -16.65 12.12 6.59
C GLU A 142 -17.08 11.52 5.25
N GLN A 143 -16.13 11.07 4.40
CA GLN A 143 -16.47 10.52 3.09
C GLN A 143 -17.30 9.24 3.19
N VAL A 144 -16.96 8.35 4.13
CA VAL A 144 -17.75 7.14 4.41
C VAL A 144 -19.17 7.49 4.85
N ASN A 145 -19.34 8.54 5.66
CA ASN A 145 -20.66 9.00 6.10
C ASN A 145 -21.49 9.55 4.94
N VAL A 146 -20.89 10.35 4.05
CA VAL A 146 -21.55 10.85 2.84
C VAL A 146 -22.02 9.68 1.98
N LEU A 147 -21.12 8.73 1.67
CA LEU A 147 -21.44 7.54 0.88
C LEU A 147 -22.57 6.72 1.52
N SER A 148 -22.49 6.48 2.84
CA SER A 148 -23.48 5.67 3.58
C SER A 148 -24.86 6.31 3.61
N GLN A 149 -24.93 7.65 3.66
CA GLN A 149 -26.21 8.38 3.70
C GLN A 149 -26.82 8.58 2.32
N GLN A 150 -26.00 8.88 1.31
CA GLN A 150 -26.49 9.26 -0.02
C GLN A 150 -26.77 8.05 -0.92
N LEU A 151 -26.09 6.91 -0.72
CA LEU A 151 -26.28 5.72 -1.56
C LEU A 151 -27.72 5.17 -1.51
N PRO A 152 -28.39 5.08 -0.33
CA PRO A 152 -29.80 4.71 -0.28
C PRO A 152 -30.74 5.72 -0.97
N ILE A 153 -30.43 7.02 -0.90
CA ILE A 153 -31.22 8.06 -1.56
C ILE A 153 -31.10 7.93 -3.08
N TYR A 154 -29.88 7.74 -3.59
CA TYR A 154 -29.59 7.47 -4.99
C TYR A 154 -30.39 6.27 -5.51
N THR A 155 -30.31 5.12 -4.83
CA THR A 155 -31.02 3.91 -5.28
C THR A 155 -32.54 4.10 -5.27
N GLY A 156 -33.09 4.84 -4.29
CA GLY A 156 -34.51 5.20 -4.25
C GLY A 156 -34.96 6.09 -5.43
N LEU A 157 -34.14 7.08 -5.82
CA LEU A 157 -34.42 7.92 -6.99
C LEU A 157 -34.36 7.13 -8.30
N VAL A 158 -33.39 6.22 -8.46
CA VAL A 158 -33.29 5.34 -9.63
C VAL A 158 -34.52 4.42 -9.73
N GLU A 159 -34.96 3.82 -8.63
CA GLU A 159 -36.17 2.98 -8.63
C GLU A 159 -37.43 3.78 -8.96
N THR A 160 -37.53 5.02 -8.47
CA THR A 160 -38.62 5.93 -8.82
C THR A 160 -38.59 6.24 -10.32
N ALA A 161 -37.43 6.60 -10.86
CA ALA A 161 -37.25 6.84 -12.29
C ALA A 161 -37.66 5.63 -13.13
N ARG A 162 -37.28 4.41 -12.72
CA ARG A 162 -37.66 3.14 -13.36
C ARG A 162 -39.17 2.90 -13.33
N ALA A 163 -39.83 3.17 -12.19
CA ALA A 163 -41.27 3.01 -12.06
C ALA A 163 -42.05 3.94 -12.99
N TYR A 164 -41.60 5.19 -13.14
CA TYR A 164 -42.20 6.16 -14.07
C TYR A 164 -41.88 5.83 -15.53
N ASN A 165 -40.65 5.37 -15.83
CA ASN A 165 -40.26 4.97 -17.19
C ASN A 165 -41.11 3.80 -17.72
N ARG A 166 -41.41 2.81 -16.86
CA ARG A 166 -42.30 1.68 -17.19
C ARG A 166 -43.72 2.12 -17.55
N GLN A 167 -44.16 3.25 -17.02
CA GLN A 167 -45.48 3.83 -17.30
C GLN A 167 -45.44 4.83 -18.47
N GLY A 168 -44.26 5.10 -19.04
CA GLY A 168 -44.08 6.08 -20.11
C GLY A 168 -44.19 7.53 -19.65
N PHE A 169 -44.11 7.79 -18.35
CA PHE A 169 -44.25 9.15 -17.81
C PHE A 169 -42.94 9.94 -17.92
N PRO A 170 -42.98 11.18 -18.46
CA PRO A 170 -41.79 12.03 -18.61
C PRO A 170 -41.05 12.33 -17.29
N ALA A 171 -41.78 12.33 -16.17
CA ALA A 171 -41.20 12.56 -14.84
C ALA A 171 -40.10 11.55 -14.47
N GLY A 172 -40.08 10.36 -15.08
CA GLY A 172 -38.99 9.40 -14.87
C GLY A 172 -37.61 9.96 -15.25
N ALA A 173 -37.54 10.79 -16.30
CA ALA A 173 -36.29 11.39 -16.73
C ALA A 173 -35.80 12.46 -15.73
N ALA A 174 -36.72 13.16 -15.07
CA ALA A 174 -36.38 14.12 -14.02
C ALA A 174 -35.76 13.42 -12.81
N TYR A 175 -36.39 12.34 -12.31
CA TYR A 175 -35.84 11.54 -11.21
C TYR A 175 -34.50 10.91 -11.54
N LEU A 176 -34.30 10.44 -12.78
CA LEU A 176 -33.00 9.91 -13.20
C LEU A 176 -31.92 11.00 -13.22
N ARG A 177 -32.23 12.19 -13.76
CA ARG A 177 -31.29 13.32 -13.75
C ARG A 177 -30.94 13.75 -12.33
N GLU A 178 -31.90 13.73 -11.40
CA GLU A 178 -31.68 14.00 -9.99
C GLU A 178 -30.77 12.94 -9.35
N ALA A 179 -31.03 11.64 -9.62
CA ALA A 179 -30.17 10.56 -9.16
C ALA A 179 -28.74 10.69 -9.67
N SER A 180 -28.54 10.88 -10.98
CA SER A 180 -27.21 11.05 -11.56
C SER A 180 -26.57 12.39 -11.16
N GLY A 181 -27.37 13.40 -10.82
CA GLY A 181 -26.90 14.64 -10.18
C GLY A 181 -26.31 14.36 -8.80
N LEU A 182 -27.03 13.62 -7.95
CA LEU A 182 -26.54 13.19 -6.64
C LEU A 182 -25.28 12.32 -6.75
N MET A 183 -25.25 11.41 -7.72
CA MET A 183 -24.08 10.57 -7.99
C MET A 183 -22.84 11.41 -8.28
N ARG A 184 -22.95 12.40 -9.18
CA ARG A 184 -21.83 13.22 -9.64
C ARG A 184 -21.42 14.31 -8.65
N ALA A 185 -22.37 14.87 -7.90
CA ALA A 185 -22.11 15.97 -6.97
C ALA A 185 -21.60 15.49 -5.60
N GLU A 186 -22.09 14.33 -5.13
CA GLU A 186 -21.83 13.86 -3.75
C GLU A 186 -21.08 12.52 -3.74
N LEU A 187 -21.65 11.47 -4.36
CA LEU A 187 -21.15 10.10 -4.20
C LEU A 187 -19.78 9.87 -4.86
N LEU A 188 -19.62 10.22 -6.13
CA LEU A 188 -18.35 10.04 -6.84
C LEU A 188 -17.22 10.91 -6.25
N PRO A 189 -17.43 12.20 -5.92
CA PRO A 189 -16.42 12.99 -5.23
C PRO A 189 -16.06 12.45 -3.84
N ALA A 190 -17.01 11.93 -3.08
CA ALA A 190 -16.73 11.31 -1.78
C ALA A 190 -15.92 10.01 -1.94
N ALA A 191 -16.28 9.16 -2.91
CA ALA A 191 -15.54 7.93 -3.21
C ALA A 191 -14.12 8.24 -3.72
N GLN A 192 -13.95 9.28 -4.53
CA GLN A 192 -12.65 9.73 -5.01
C GLN A 192 -11.77 10.23 -3.86
N ARG A 193 -12.31 11.13 -3.01
CA ARG A 193 -11.56 11.62 -1.83
C ARG A 193 -11.20 10.51 -0.86
N LEU A 194 -12.09 9.54 -0.65
CA LEU A 194 -11.78 8.37 0.18
C LEU A 194 -10.62 7.56 -0.40
N TYR A 195 -10.61 7.35 -1.73
CA TYR A 195 -9.51 6.68 -2.42
C TYR A 195 -8.19 7.46 -2.31
N GLU A 196 -8.20 8.78 -2.52
CA GLU A 196 -7.02 9.64 -2.38
C GLU A 196 -6.43 9.55 -0.95
N ILE A 197 -7.28 9.64 0.08
CA ILE A 197 -6.85 9.50 1.48
C ILE A 197 -6.21 8.13 1.75
N ASP A 198 -6.84 7.05 1.30
CA ASP A 198 -6.32 5.69 1.52
C ASP A 198 -5.03 5.44 0.73
N PHE A 199 -4.91 6.03 -0.46
CA PHE A 199 -3.70 5.97 -1.27
C PHE A 199 -2.54 6.74 -0.64
N ASP A 200 -2.78 7.97 -0.15
CA ASP A 200 -1.77 8.77 0.55
C ASP A 200 -1.25 8.04 1.79
N ARG A 201 -2.14 7.38 2.53
CA ARG A 201 -1.78 6.56 3.70
C ARG A 201 -0.95 5.34 3.29
N LEU A 202 -1.32 4.67 2.20
CA LEU A 202 -0.55 3.56 1.65
C LEU A 202 0.86 4.03 1.25
N SER A 203 0.96 5.16 0.55
CA SER A 203 2.24 5.76 0.15
C SER A 203 3.10 6.13 1.35
N ALA A 204 2.53 6.80 2.36
CA ALA A 204 3.27 7.18 3.57
C ALA A 204 3.78 5.97 4.36
N GLU A 205 3.01 4.88 4.44
CA GLU A 205 3.46 3.65 5.10
C GLU A 205 4.50 2.89 4.28
N GLN A 206 4.45 2.95 2.94
CA GLN A 206 5.51 2.47 2.06
C GLN A 206 6.81 3.27 2.23
N ASP A 207 6.74 4.60 2.34
CA ASP A 207 7.90 5.47 2.58
C ASP A 207 8.57 5.15 3.92
N ALA A 208 7.76 4.96 4.96
CA ALA A 208 8.23 4.56 6.28
C ALA A 208 8.91 3.17 6.22
N ALA A 209 8.32 2.21 5.49
CA ALA A 209 8.90 0.88 5.28
C ALA A 209 10.25 0.94 4.54
N SER A 210 10.42 1.90 3.63
CA SER A 210 11.63 2.07 2.81
C SER A 210 12.80 2.71 3.53
N SER A 211 12.57 3.28 4.73
CA SER A 211 13.60 4.00 5.47
C SER A 211 14.77 3.10 5.93
N VAL A 212 16.00 3.58 5.75
CA VAL A 212 17.21 2.88 6.19
C VAL A 212 17.33 2.95 7.71
N PRO A 213 17.49 1.81 8.42
CA PRO A 213 17.67 1.80 9.88
C PRO A 213 19.09 2.24 10.26
N TRP A 214 19.36 3.55 10.16
CA TRP A 214 20.66 4.18 10.38
C TRP A 214 21.31 3.80 11.72
N PHE A 215 20.49 3.68 12.77
CA PHE A 215 20.97 3.26 14.10
C PHE A 215 21.59 1.86 14.09
N SER A 216 20.89 0.89 13.46
CA SER A 216 21.38 -0.48 13.34
C SER A 216 22.64 -0.56 12.48
N LEU A 217 22.69 0.20 11.38
CA LEU A 217 23.88 0.28 10.52
C LEU A 217 25.09 0.83 11.28
N ALA A 218 24.91 1.92 12.03
CA ALA A 218 25.97 2.50 12.84
C ALA A 218 26.49 1.51 13.89
N LEU A 219 25.60 0.77 14.56
CA LEU A 219 25.96 -0.21 15.58
C LEU A 219 26.82 -1.35 15.00
N VAL A 220 26.47 -1.84 13.81
CA VAL A 220 27.24 -2.87 13.10
C VAL A 220 28.63 -2.36 12.69
N LEU A 221 28.72 -1.12 12.19
CA LEU A 221 30.01 -0.49 11.84
C LEU A 221 30.90 -0.32 13.08
N VAL A 222 30.33 0.07 14.22
CA VAL A 222 31.05 0.18 15.50
C VAL A 222 31.55 -1.20 15.96
N LEU A 223 30.74 -2.25 15.86
CA LEU A 223 31.15 -3.62 16.19
C LEU A 223 32.32 -4.10 15.32
N LEU A 224 32.24 -3.85 14.01
CA LEU A 224 33.27 -4.26 13.06
C LEU A 224 34.59 -3.50 13.30
N GLY A 225 34.51 -2.19 13.55
CA GLY A 225 35.64 -1.37 13.96
C GLY A 225 36.27 -1.84 15.28
N ALA A 226 35.45 -2.22 16.27
CA ALA A 226 35.92 -2.74 17.55
C ALA A 226 36.62 -4.10 17.41
N LEU A 227 36.11 -5.01 16.57
CA LEU A 227 36.74 -6.29 16.27
C LEU A 227 38.10 -6.10 15.59
N LEU A 228 38.18 -5.24 14.57
CA LEU A 228 39.44 -4.91 13.88
C LEU A 228 40.47 -4.28 14.84
N ALA A 229 40.04 -3.36 15.70
CA ALA A 229 40.89 -2.75 16.71
C ALA A 229 41.43 -3.79 17.71
N ALA A 230 40.58 -4.72 18.16
CA ALA A 230 40.97 -5.80 19.06
C ALA A 230 41.96 -6.78 18.39
N GLN A 231 41.75 -7.15 17.12
CA GLN A 231 42.70 -7.95 16.35
C GLN A 231 44.05 -7.24 16.25
N ARG A 232 44.07 -5.96 15.82
CA ARG A 232 45.30 -5.17 15.67
C ARG A 232 46.06 -5.01 16.99
N TYR A 233 45.34 -4.84 18.10
CA TYR A 233 45.92 -4.77 19.45
C TYR A 233 46.59 -6.09 19.84
N LEU A 234 45.93 -7.23 19.61
CA LEU A 234 46.48 -8.56 19.89
C LEU A 234 47.70 -8.88 19.03
N THR A 235 47.64 -8.60 17.73
CA THR A 235 48.74 -8.86 16.79
C THR A 235 49.98 -8.05 17.15
N ARG A 236 49.83 -6.76 17.47
CA ARG A 236 50.95 -5.90 17.89
C ARG A 236 51.58 -6.32 19.21
N ARG A 237 50.81 -6.92 20.12
CA ARG A 237 51.30 -7.28 21.46
C ARG A 237 51.87 -8.70 21.53
N THR A 238 51.41 -9.61 20.68
CA THR A 238 51.76 -11.05 20.74
C THR A 238 52.50 -11.58 19.52
N ASN A 239 52.72 -10.77 18.47
CA ASN A 239 53.39 -11.14 17.21
C ASN A 239 52.82 -12.38 16.48
N ARG A 240 51.67 -12.92 16.90
CA ARG A 240 50.92 -13.96 16.19
C ARG A 240 49.88 -13.32 15.29
N LEU A 241 49.86 -13.74 14.03
CA LEU A 241 49.15 -13.02 12.97
C LEU A 241 47.62 -13.11 13.07
N LEU A 242 47.02 -14.22 13.54
CA LEU A 242 45.56 -14.39 13.54
C LEU A 242 45.04 -15.17 14.78
N ASN A 243 43.99 -14.64 15.40
CA ASN A 243 43.20 -15.33 16.43
C ASN A 243 41.95 -15.92 15.76
N VAL A 244 41.86 -17.25 15.69
CA VAL A 244 40.80 -17.97 14.98
C VAL A 244 39.41 -17.56 15.45
N GLY A 245 39.19 -17.42 16.76
CA GLY A 245 37.89 -17.01 17.31
C GLY A 245 37.46 -15.59 16.90
N LEU A 246 38.40 -14.64 16.87
CA LEU A 246 38.12 -13.27 16.43
C LEU A 246 37.94 -13.16 14.91
N VAL A 247 38.59 -14.04 14.14
CA VAL A 247 38.38 -14.14 12.68
C VAL A 247 36.98 -14.69 12.39
N VAL A 248 36.55 -15.75 13.07
CA VAL A 248 35.19 -16.29 12.95
C VAL A 248 34.15 -15.22 13.31
N ALA A 249 34.37 -14.47 14.38
CA ALA A 249 33.47 -13.38 14.77
C ALA A 249 33.40 -12.26 13.71
N THR A 250 34.54 -11.88 13.14
CA THR A 250 34.58 -10.86 12.08
C THR A 250 33.90 -11.36 10.81
N GLY A 251 34.13 -12.62 10.43
CA GLY A 251 33.46 -13.27 9.30
C GLY A 251 31.95 -13.29 9.46
N ALA A 252 31.44 -13.65 10.64
CA ALA A 252 30.01 -13.66 10.92
C ALA A 252 29.37 -12.25 10.78
N VAL A 253 30.03 -11.21 11.30
CA VAL A 253 29.56 -9.82 11.16
C VAL A 253 29.61 -9.34 9.70
N VAL A 254 30.66 -9.70 8.94
CA VAL A 254 30.76 -9.37 7.51
C VAL A 254 29.69 -10.07 6.70
N VAL A 255 29.42 -11.36 6.96
CA VAL A 255 28.33 -12.09 6.31
C VAL A 255 26.98 -11.44 6.62
N ALA A 256 26.73 -11.07 7.89
CA ALA A 256 25.51 -10.36 8.28
C ALA A 256 25.37 -9.01 7.56
N LEU A 257 26.46 -8.25 7.43
CA LEU A 257 26.48 -6.99 6.68
C LEU A 257 26.19 -7.19 5.19
N ILE A 258 26.86 -8.14 4.54
CA ILE A 258 26.66 -8.40 3.12
C ILE A 258 25.23 -8.86 2.88
N TRP A 259 24.72 -9.80 3.69
CA TRP A 259 23.35 -10.28 3.57
C TRP A 259 22.34 -9.15 3.78
N GLY A 260 22.50 -8.35 4.84
CA GLY A 260 21.63 -7.19 5.09
C GLY A 260 21.72 -6.14 3.98
N THR A 261 22.91 -5.89 3.44
CA THR A 261 23.10 -4.92 2.33
C THR A 261 22.47 -5.43 1.04
N VAL A 262 22.63 -6.71 0.69
CA VAL A 262 22.00 -7.32 -0.48
C VAL A 262 20.48 -7.27 -0.34
N ALA A 263 19.94 -7.56 0.84
CA ALA A 263 18.52 -7.45 1.10
C ALA A 263 18.00 -6.01 0.94
N LEU A 264 18.71 -5.03 1.52
CA LEU A 264 18.39 -3.61 1.37
C LEU A 264 18.51 -3.12 -0.08
N LEU A 265 19.46 -3.65 -0.86
CA LEU A 265 19.61 -3.30 -2.28
C LEU A 265 18.48 -3.89 -3.12
N ILE A 266 18.12 -5.16 -2.89
CA ILE A 266 16.98 -5.80 -3.56
C ILE A 266 15.70 -5.04 -3.23
N GLU A 267 15.50 -4.70 -1.96
CA GLU A 267 14.36 -3.92 -1.49
C GLU A 267 14.35 -2.50 -2.07
N SER A 268 15.46 -1.75 -2.01
CA SER A 268 15.58 -0.40 -2.57
C SER A 268 15.34 -0.37 -4.08
N SER A 269 15.83 -1.37 -4.82
CA SER A 269 15.62 -1.45 -6.27
C SER A 269 14.17 -1.76 -6.65
N ARG A 270 13.46 -2.56 -5.83
CA ARG A 270 12.08 -2.97 -6.12
C ARG A 270 11.06 -1.97 -5.60
N VAL A 271 11.36 -1.29 -4.49
CA VAL A 271 10.48 -0.27 -3.91
C VAL A 271 10.64 1.09 -4.59
N SER A 272 11.85 1.50 -5.02
CA SER A 272 11.99 2.73 -5.84
C SER A 272 11.39 2.60 -7.24
N ALA A 273 11.51 1.41 -7.87
CA ALA A 273 10.80 1.12 -9.11
C ALA A 273 9.26 1.12 -8.93
N GLY A 274 8.77 0.67 -7.77
CA GLY A 274 7.35 0.74 -7.41
C GLY A 274 6.83 2.17 -7.15
N HIS A 275 7.63 3.01 -6.49
CA HIS A 275 7.25 4.37 -6.10
C HIS A 275 7.29 5.36 -7.27
N ASP A 276 8.40 5.41 -8.01
CA ASP A 276 8.58 6.47 -9.00
C ASP A 276 7.77 6.25 -10.28
N HIS A 277 7.43 5.00 -10.65
CA HIS A 277 6.78 4.72 -11.94
C HIS A 277 5.47 3.90 -11.80
N GLY A 278 5.39 2.94 -10.87
CA GLY A 278 4.20 2.09 -10.71
C GLY A 278 2.99 2.80 -10.07
N SER A 279 3.21 3.51 -8.96
CA SER A 279 2.16 4.24 -8.24
C SER A 279 1.62 5.43 -9.04
N GLU A 280 2.51 6.22 -9.65
CA GLU A 280 2.14 7.35 -10.52
C GLU A 280 1.37 6.86 -11.76
N GLN A 281 1.81 5.77 -12.39
CA GLN A 281 1.10 5.17 -13.51
C GLN A 281 -0.32 4.73 -13.12
N VAL A 282 -0.47 4.03 -11.98
CA VAL A 282 -1.78 3.58 -11.49
C VAL A 282 -2.69 4.78 -11.23
N GLU A 283 -2.18 5.83 -10.60
CA GLU A 283 -2.93 7.06 -10.35
C GLU A 283 -3.45 7.69 -11.65
N VAL A 284 -2.56 7.88 -12.65
CA VAL A 284 -2.94 8.47 -13.93
C VAL A 284 -3.97 7.60 -14.67
N ILE A 285 -3.83 6.27 -14.64
CA ILE A 285 -4.84 5.36 -15.24
C ILE A 285 -6.18 5.47 -14.49
N VAL A 286 -6.18 5.56 -13.17
CA VAL A 286 -7.40 5.78 -12.38
C VAL A 286 -8.05 7.10 -12.76
N GLN A 287 -7.28 8.17 -12.88
CA GLN A 287 -7.80 9.48 -13.27
C GLN A 287 -8.38 9.46 -14.69
N ALA A 288 -7.69 8.84 -15.65
CA ALA A 288 -8.20 8.66 -17.02
C ALA A 288 -9.54 7.92 -17.02
N ARG A 289 -9.65 6.87 -16.20
CA ARG A 289 -10.87 6.08 -16.05
C ARG A 289 -12.00 6.90 -15.40
N ILE A 290 -11.71 7.69 -14.38
CA ILE A 290 -12.65 8.63 -13.75
C ILE A 290 -13.21 9.60 -14.80
N VAL A 291 -12.35 10.20 -15.62
CA VAL A 291 -12.74 11.12 -16.68
C VAL A 291 -13.62 10.42 -17.72
N ALA A 292 -13.20 9.24 -18.22
CA ALA A 292 -13.98 8.47 -19.18
C ALA A 292 -15.37 8.10 -18.65
N LEU A 293 -15.47 7.75 -17.37
CA LEU A 293 -16.74 7.46 -16.71
C LEU A 293 -17.66 8.69 -16.62
N LYS A 294 -17.12 9.86 -16.25
CA LYS A 294 -17.87 11.13 -16.24
C LYS A 294 -18.37 11.49 -17.63
N MET A 295 -17.53 11.32 -18.65
CA MET A 295 -17.92 11.50 -20.05
C MET A 295 -19.05 10.56 -20.45
N ARG A 296 -18.98 9.27 -20.08
CA ARG A 296 -20.04 8.31 -20.41
C ARG A 296 -21.37 8.67 -19.78
N ALA A 297 -21.36 9.13 -18.53
CA ALA A 297 -22.55 9.65 -17.87
C ALA A 297 -23.13 10.85 -18.64
N ASN A 298 -22.30 11.84 -18.98
CA ASN A 298 -22.71 13.01 -19.72
C ASN A 298 -23.30 12.66 -21.11
N GLU A 299 -22.63 11.81 -21.88
CA GLU A 299 -23.15 11.32 -23.17
C GLU A 299 -24.56 10.74 -23.02
N THR A 300 -24.78 9.83 -22.06
CA THR A 300 -26.11 9.24 -21.86
C THR A 300 -27.14 10.26 -21.39
N LEU A 301 -26.76 11.22 -20.54
CA LEU A 301 -27.64 12.24 -20.03
C LEU A 301 -28.03 13.28 -21.08
N THR A 302 -27.21 13.53 -22.10
CA THR A 302 -27.62 14.36 -23.26
C THR A 302 -28.89 13.81 -23.90
N LEU A 303 -28.99 12.48 -24.04
CA LEU A 303 -30.15 11.79 -24.62
C LEU A 303 -31.32 11.70 -23.63
N VAL A 304 -31.06 11.46 -22.35
CA VAL A 304 -32.10 11.43 -21.30
C VAL A 304 -32.82 12.78 -21.18
N ALA A 305 -32.08 13.88 -21.32
CA ALA A 305 -32.60 15.23 -21.21
C ALA A 305 -33.47 15.68 -22.39
N ARG A 306 -33.53 14.90 -23.50
CA ARG A 306 -34.41 15.12 -24.67
C ARG A 306 -34.52 16.59 -25.11
N GLY A 307 -33.39 17.21 -25.43
CA GLY A 307 -33.31 18.60 -25.89
C GLY A 307 -32.84 19.61 -24.85
N ASP A 308 -32.78 19.23 -23.56
CA ASP A 308 -32.23 20.05 -22.46
C ASP A 308 -30.82 19.56 -22.03
N GLY A 309 -30.06 18.98 -22.97
CA GLY A 309 -28.81 18.28 -22.71
C GLY A 309 -27.53 19.10 -22.92
N GLY A 310 -27.64 20.40 -23.23
CA GLY A 310 -26.51 21.24 -23.65
C GLY A 310 -25.36 21.30 -22.63
N ASP A 311 -25.69 21.42 -21.34
CA ASP A 311 -24.67 21.47 -20.28
C ASP A 311 -23.87 20.16 -20.20
N TYR A 312 -24.51 19.01 -20.42
CA TYR A 312 -23.84 17.71 -20.43
C TYR A 312 -22.91 17.55 -21.62
N GLU A 313 -23.32 18.05 -22.79
CA GLU A 313 -22.48 18.08 -23.99
C GLU A 313 -21.25 18.98 -23.80
N ASP A 314 -21.42 20.15 -23.19
CA ASP A 314 -20.31 21.06 -22.89
C ASP A 314 -19.30 20.43 -21.93
N GLU A 315 -19.77 19.74 -20.89
CA GLU A 315 -18.90 19.03 -19.96
C GLU A 315 -18.23 17.81 -20.62
N PHE A 316 -18.94 17.06 -21.46
CA PHE A 316 -18.36 15.97 -22.26
C PHE A 316 -17.17 16.45 -23.08
N ARG A 317 -17.33 17.56 -23.82
CA ARG A 317 -16.25 18.10 -24.66
C ARG A 317 -15.04 18.54 -23.86
N LYS A 318 -15.23 19.18 -22.70
CA LYS A 318 -14.12 19.58 -21.83
C LYS A 318 -13.32 18.37 -21.36
N LEU A 319 -14.02 17.33 -20.90
CA LEU A 319 -13.39 16.09 -20.42
C LEU A 319 -12.73 15.29 -21.56
N ALA A 320 -13.25 15.37 -22.79
CA ALA A 320 -12.66 14.70 -23.95
C ALA A 320 -11.22 15.13 -24.24
N GLU A 321 -10.87 16.39 -23.92
CA GLU A 321 -9.50 16.91 -24.07
C GLU A 321 -8.50 16.26 -23.10
N GLU A 322 -8.98 15.64 -22.02
CA GLU A 322 -8.14 14.96 -21.03
C GLU A 322 -7.89 13.48 -21.37
N ILE A 323 -8.62 12.89 -22.33
CA ILE A 323 -8.45 11.46 -22.71
C ILE A 323 -8.10 11.23 -24.18
N SER A 324 -8.16 12.25 -25.03
CA SER A 324 -7.83 12.16 -26.45
C SER A 324 -6.97 13.35 -26.91
N GLY A 325 -6.37 13.22 -28.10
CA GLY A 325 -5.44 14.19 -28.67
C GLY A 325 -3.99 13.98 -28.23
N ASN A 326 -3.10 14.84 -28.75
CA ASN A 326 -1.63 14.70 -28.58
C ASN A 326 -1.04 15.66 -27.54
N GLY A 327 -1.88 16.32 -26.74
CA GLY A 327 -1.42 17.29 -25.75
C GLY A 327 -0.93 16.63 -24.47
N ASP A 328 -0.09 17.36 -23.71
CA ASP A 328 0.44 16.92 -22.42
C ASP A 328 -0.65 16.68 -21.36
N ARG A 329 -1.87 17.20 -21.58
CA ARG A 329 -3.04 16.98 -20.70
C ARG A 329 -3.74 15.64 -20.92
N ASN A 330 -3.39 14.90 -21.98
CA ASN A 330 -4.00 13.60 -22.24
C ASN A 330 -3.47 12.56 -21.24
N LEU A 331 -4.32 12.14 -20.31
CA LEU A 331 -4.02 11.17 -19.26
C LEU A 331 -3.64 9.80 -19.84
N LEU A 332 -4.20 9.40 -20.99
CA LEU A 332 -3.80 8.15 -21.66
C LEU A 332 -2.39 8.24 -22.23
N ASN A 333 -1.95 9.41 -22.72
CA ASN A 333 -0.57 9.61 -23.17
C ASN A 333 0.41 9.63 -21.99
N GLN A 334 0.03 10.28 -20.89
CA GLN A 334 0.82 10.28 -19.66
C GLN A 334 0.98 8.85 -19.12
N ALA A 335 -0.13 8.11 -18.98
CA ALA A 335 -0.10 6.71 -18.55
C ALA A 335 0.77 5.84 -19.47
N ARG A 336 0.73 6.09 -20.78
CA ARG A 336 1.54 5.37 -21.77
C ARG A 336 3.04 5.65 -21.62
N GLY A 337 3.41 6.87 -21.23
CA GLY A 337 4.78 7.30 -20.97
C GLY A 337 5.36 6.74 -19.67
N LEU A 338 4.50 6.53 -18.66
CA LEU A 338 4.88 5.93 -17.37
C LEU A 338 4.93 4.40 -17.41
N ALA A 339 4.27 3.78 -18.39
CA ALA A 339 4.24 2.33 -18.53
C ALA A 339 5.60 1.76 -18.97
N GLU A 340 6.23 0.94 -18.11
CA GLU A 340 7.50 0.27 -18.44
C GLU A 340 7.31 -1.07 -19.16
N ASP A 341 6.26 -1.83 -18.82
CA ASP A 341 6.07 -3.18 -19.34
C ASP A 341 5.30 -3.19 -20.69
N PRO A 342 5.70 -4.03 -21.66
CA PRO A 342 5.07 -4.06 -22.97
C PRO A 342 3.57 -4.43 -22.95
N GLU A 343 3.11 -5.17 -21.95
CA GLU A 343 1.71 -5.61 -21.87
C GLU A 343 0.79 -4.45 -21.51
N THR A 344 1.13 -3.69 -20.45
CA THR A 344 0.40 -2.50 -20.04
C THR A 344 0.47 -1.40 -21.10
N GLN A 345 1.62 -1.24 -21.75
CA GLN A 345 1.75 -0.37 -22.90
C GLN A 345 0.74 -0.69 -24.02
N ASN A 346 0.64 -1.97 -24.41
CA ASN A 346 -0.32 -2.41 -25.43
C ASN A 346 -1.78 -2.21 -24.99
N LEU A 347 -2.09 -2.41 -23.71
CA LEU A 347 -3.42 -2.17 -23.15
C LEU A 347 -3.78 -0.68 -23.21
N ILE A 348 -2.85 0.21 -22.89
CA ILE A 348 -3.05 1.66 -22.98
C ILE A 348 -3.18 2.10 -24.44
N ASP A 349 -2.36 1.57 -25.36
CA ASP A 349 -2.47 1.87 -26.80
C ASP A 349 -3.85 1.44 -27.35
N ALA A 350 -4.35 0.28 -26.92
CA ALA A 350 -5.69 -0.17 -27.27
C ALA A 350 -6.78 0.70 -26.63
N ALA A 351 -6.58 1.17 -25.40
CA ALA A 351 -7.47 2.13 -24.74
C ALA A 351 -7.54 3.46 -25.50
N GLN A 352 -6.41 4.03 -25.91
CA GLN A 352 -6.36 5.26 -26.73
C GLN A 352 -7.17 5.11 -28.01
N LYS A 353 -6.97 4.01 -28.74
CA LYS A 353 -7.75 3.73 -29.95
C LYS A 353 -9.25 3.65 -29.66
N ASN A 354 -9.65 2.97 -28.59
CA ASN A 354 -11.06 2.86 -28.21
C ASN A 354 -11.66 4.21 -27.78
N ALA A 355 -10.87 5.09 -27.16
CA ALA A 355 -11.29 6.45 -26.83
C ALA A 355 -11.56 7.27 -28.10
N ASP A 356 -10.67 7.22 -29.10
CA ASP A 356 -10.87 7.91 -30.37
C ASP A 356 -12.07 7.38 -31.14
N ASP A 357 -12.23 6.05 -31.21
CA ASP A 357 -13.38 5.40 -31.83
C ASP A 357 -14.69 5.76 -31.11
N TRP A 358 -14.67 5.85 -29.78
CA TRP A 358 -15.81 6.27 -28.98
C TRP A 358 -16.18 7.74 -29.22
N LEU A 359 -15.21 8.65 -29.27
CA LEU A 359 -15.44 10.06 -29.59
C LEU A 359 -16.04 10.25 -30.98
N ALA A 360 -15.58 9.47 -31.96
CA ALA A 360 -16.17 9.45 -33.30
C ALA A 360 -17.63 8.94 -33.29
N ALA A 361 -17.90 7.88 -32.52
CA ALA A 361 -19.26 7.36 -32.34
C ALA A 361 -20.16 8.37 -31.62
N HIS A 362 -19.67 9.04 -30.58
CA HIS A 362 -20.36 10.09 -29.85
C HIS A 362 -20.77 11.24 -30.76
N LYS A 363 -19.86 11.73 -31.61
CA LYS A 363 -20.18 12.76 -32.59
C LYS A 363 -21.35 12.34 -33.49
N ARG A 364 -21.37 11.08 -33.92
CA ARG A 364 -22.48 10.55 -34.74
C ARG A 364 -23.78 10.40 -33.94
N VAL A 365 -23.70 10.07 -32.65
CA VAL A 365 -24.86 10.12 -31.74
C VAL A 365 -25.45 11.53 -31.71
N ARG A 366 -24.62 12.57 -31.56
CA ARG A 366 -25.07 13.98 -31.57
C ARG A 366 -25.66 14.39 -32.91
N GLU A 367 -25.02 14.05 -34.03
CA GLU A 367 -25.55 14.33 -35.37
C GLU A 367 -26.94 13.72 -35.60
N LEU A 368 -27.18 12.50 -35.10
CA LEU A 368 -28.48 11.83 -35.18
C LEU A 368 -29.52 12.49 -34.25
N ASP A 369 -29.13 12.83 -33.02
CA ASP A 369 -30.01 13.47 -32.03
C ASP A 369 -30.44 14.86 -32.50
N ASP A 370 -29.48 15.70 -32.88
CA ASP A 370 -29.70 17.07 -33.40
C ASP A 370 -30.45 17.06 -34.74
N GLY A 371 -30.29 16.00 -35.53
CA GLY A 371 -31.01 15.76 -36.79
C GLY A 371 -32.44 15.24 -36.63
N GLY A 372 -32.88 14.95 -35.39
CA GLY A 372 -34.22 14.44 -35.09
C GLY A 372 -34.37 12.91 -35.16
N SER A 373 -33.31 12.18 -35.50
CA SER A 373 -33.26 10.72 -35.51
C SER A 373 -32.98 10.14 -34.10
N TYR A 374 -33.77 10.55 -33.11
CA TYR A 374 -33.55 10.22 -31.69
C TYR A 374 -33.44 8.72 -31.42
N GLN A 375 -34.28 7.88 -32.05
CA GLN A 375 -34.22 6.43 -31.84
C GLN A 375 -32.90 5.81 -32.36
N GLU A 376 -32.37 6.32 -33.47
CA GLU A 376 -31.08 5.89 -34.00
C GLU A 376 -29.93 6.37 -33.12
N ALA A 377 -30.01 7.62 -32.62
CA ALA A 377 -29.04 8.17 -31.67
C ALA A 377 -28.98 7.32 -30.39
N VAL A 378 -30.14 6.99 -29.80
CA VAL A 378 -30.25 6.10 -28.64
C VAL A 378 -29.67 4.73 -28.96
N SER A 379 -30.04 4.11 -30.08
CA SER A 379 -29.54 2.79 -30.46
C SER A 379 -28.02 2.77 -30.60
N LEU A 380 -27.42 3.78 -31.24
CA LEU A 380 -25.98 3.92 -31.38
C LEU A 380 -25.28 4.19 -30.04
N ALA A 381 -25.94 4.90 -29.13
CA ALA A 381 -25.37 5.26 -27.83
C ALA A 381 -25.35 4.09 -26.83
N ILE A 382 -26.37 3.21 -26.82
CA ILE A 382 -26.56 2.20 -25.77
C ILE A 382 -26.42 0.74 -26.23
N SER A 383 -26.39 0.47 -27.53
CA SER A 383 -26.35 -0.92 -28.04
C SER A 383 -25.09 -1.65 -27.57
N THR A 384 -25.25 -2.80 -26.91
CA THR A 384 -24.13 -3.66 -26.50
C THR A 384 -23.80 -4.75 -27.52
N ALA A 385 -24.66 -4.95 -28.52
CA ALA A 385 -24.48 -5.95 -29.57
C ALA A 385 -23.70 -5.41 -30.78
N ALA A 386 -23.80 -4.09 -31.05
CA ALA A 386 -23.13 -3.46 -32.17
C ALA A 386 -21.68 -3.09 -31.80
N LYS A 387 -20.70 -3.71 -32.48
CA LYS A 387 -19.28 -3.44 -32.22
C LYS A 387 -18.88 -1.98 -32.38
N THR A 388 -19.62 -1.22 -33.18
CA THR A 388 -19.36 0.19 -33.51
C THR A 388 -20.23 1.17 -32.69
N SER A 389 -20.94 0.70 -31.67
CA SER A 389 -21.71 1.57 -30.79
C SER A 389 -20.80 2.36 -29.85
N ALA A 390 -21.29 3.50 -29.37
CA ALA A 390 -20.58 4.26 -28.34
C ALA A 390 -20.43 3.44 -27.05
N ALA A 391 -21.46 2.68 -26.66
CA ALA A 391 -21.42 1.81 -25.48
C ALA A 391 -20.31 0.75 -25.56
N THR A 392 -20.16 0.11 -26.71
CA THR A 392 -19.16 -0.96 -26.88
C THR A 392 -17.74 -0.38 -26.91
N MET A 393 -17.52 0.74 -27.60
CA MET A 393 -16.20 1.39 -27.64
C MET A 393 -15.78 1.89 -26.24
N PHE A 394 -16.69 2.55 -25.51
CA PHE A 394 -16.47 2.92 -24.11
C PHE A 394 -16.17 1.68 -23.24
N SER A 395 -16.94 0.60 -23.38
CA SER A 395 -16.72 -0.61 -22.58
C SER A 395 -15.36 -1.26 -22.85
N GLN A 396 -14.86 -1.18 -24.09
CA GLN A 396 -13.53 -1.69 -24.44
C GLN A 396 -12.41 -0.78 -23.91
N LEU A 397 -12.61 0.54 -23.93
CA LEU A 397 -11.74 1.49 -23.24
C LEU A 397 -11.65 1.16 -21.74
N ASP A 398 -12.78 1.05 -21.04
CA ASP A 398 -12.81 0.73 -19.60
C ASP A 398 -12.15 -0.61 -19.28
N ASP A 399 -12.42 -1.65 -20.09
CA ASP A 399 -11.85 -2.99 -19.88
C ASP A 399 -10.32 -3.01 -20.06
N ASN A 400 -9.79 -2.27 -21.03
CA ASN A 400 -8.35 -2.15 -21.22
C ASN A 400 -7.67 -1.38 -20.08
N LEU A 401 -8.26 -0.27 -19.63
CA LEU A 401 -7.75 0.46 -18.45
C LEU A 401 -7.81 -0.40 -17.18
N MET A 402 -8.84 -1.23 -17.03
CA MET A 402 -8.92 -2.18 -15.92
C MET A 402 -7.87 -3.27 -15.97
N LYS A 403 -7.61 -3.83 -17.15
CA LYS A 403 -6.54 -4.82 -17.31
C LYS A 403 -5.19 -4.18 -17.01
N ALA A 404 -4.94 -2.96 -17.46
CA ALA A 404 -3.74 -2.20 -17.15
C ALA A 404 -3.58 -1.99 -15.62
N LEU A 405 -4.66 -1.58 -14.94
CA LEU A 405 -4.66 -1.45 -13.47
C LEU A 405 -4.40 -2.77 -12.75
N ARG A 406 -4.99 -3.88 -13.22
CA ARG A 406 -4.76 -5.21 -12.65
C ARG A 406 -3.32 -5.66 -12.84
N ASN A 407 -2.73 -5.43 -14.01
CA ASN A 407 -1.34 -5.76 -14.29
C ASN A 407 -0.40 -4.96 -13.39
N GLY A 408 -0.60 -3.64 -13.27
CA GLY A 408 0.18 -2.81 -12.35
C GLY A 408 0.10 -3.27 -10.90
N ARG A 409 -1.11 -3.63 -10.42
CA ARG A 409 -1.31 -4.16 -9.06
C ARG A 409 -0.71 -5.54 -8.84
N GLN A 410 -0.88 -6.44 -9.80
CA GLN A 410 -0.30 -7.78 -9.71
C GLN A 410 1.23 -7.69 -9.67
N HIS A 411 1.81 -6.86 -10.53
CA HIS A 411 3.25 -6.62 -10.54
C HIS A 411 3.73 -6.05 -9.20
N PHE A 412 3.01 -5.06 -8.65
CA PHE A 412 3.29 -4.51 -7.32
C PHE A 412 3.21 -5.58 -6.21
N ALA A 413 2.17 -6.42 -6.21
CA ALA A 413 1.99 -7.48 -5.22
C ALA A 413 3.06 -8.59 -5.35
N GLU A 414 3.44 -8.96 -6.57
CA GLU A 414 4.50 -9.93 -6.84
C GLU A 414 5.87 -9.40 -6.40
N GLU A 415 6.20 -8.14 -6.72
CA GLU A 415 7.45 -7.51 -6.30
C GLU A 415 7.51 -7.33 -4.77
N THR A 416 6.41 -6.92 -4.14
CA THR A 416 6.32 -6.73 -2.68
C THR A 416 6.38 -8.08 -1.94
N SER A 417 5.70 -9.11 -2.45
CA SER A 417 5.73 -10.45 -1.85
C SER A 417 7.10 -11.13 -2.03
N ALA A 418 7.76 -10.93 -3.17
CA ALA A 418 9.12 -11.40 -3.38
C ALA A 418 10.10 -10.70 -2.42
N ALA A 419 9.95 -9.39 -2.20
CA ALA A 419 10.73 -8.65 -1.19
C ALA A 419 10.48 -9.20 0.23
N SER A 420 9.23 -9.44 0.62
CA SER A 420 8.87 -10.05 1.91
C SER A 420 9.48 -11.45 2.10
N ASN A 421 9.45 -12.28 1.05
CA ASN A 421 10.02 -13.64 1.09
C ASN A 421 11.55 -13.63 1.23
N VAL A 422 12.24 -12.62 0.70
CA VAL A 422 13.69 -12.44 0.92
C VAL A 422 13.97 -12.01 2.37
N MET A 423 13.02 -11.32 3.02
CA MET A 423 13.17 -10.79 4.39
C MET A 423 12.89 -11.80 5.51
N THR A 424 12.02 -12.79 5.30
CA THR A 424 11.61 -13.77 6.34
C THR A 424 12.77 -14.58 6.95
N GLY A 425 13.91 -14.73 6.27
CA GLY A 425 15.10 -15.41 6.79
C GLY A 425 16.12 -14.51 7.52
N LEU A 426 16.01 -13.19 7.37
CA LEU A 426 17.06 -12.25 7.81
C LEU A 426 17.06 -12.01 9.30
N ALA A 427 15.90 -11.85 9.94
CA ALA A 427 15.83 -11.68 11.40
C ALA A 427 16.43 -12.87 12.19
N PRO A 428 16.02 -14.13 11.93
CA PRO A 428 16.67 -15.28 12.59
C PRO A 428 18.13 -15.46 12.14
N GLY A 429 18.45 -15.19 10.88
CA GLY A 429 19.83 -15.26 10.36
C GLY A 429 20.79 -14.31 11.06
N VAL A 430 20.40 -13.04 11.24
CA VAL A 430 21.20 -12.02 11.95
C VAL A 430 21.35 -12.39 13.43
N ALA A 431 20.31 -12.90 14.07
CA ALA A 431 20.39 -13.35 15.46
C ALA A 431 21.38 -14.52 15.63
N VAL A 432 21.35 -15.51 14.73
CA VAL A 432 22.29 -16.64 14.72
C VAL A 432 23.72 -16.15 14.47
N LEU A 433 23.93 -15.27 13.49
CA LEU A 433 25.26 -14.72 13.19
C LEU A 433 25.84 -13.91 14.37
N ALA A 434 25.00 -13.17 15.09
CA ALA A 434 25.42 -12.46 16.30
C ALA A 434 25.83 -13.41 17.43
N LEU A 435 25.11 -14.52 17.61
CA LEU A 435 25.49 -15.57 18.56
C LEU A 435 26.81 -16.25 18.17
N VAL A 436 27.01 -16.53 16.88
CA VAL A 436 28.29 -17.05 16.35
C VAL A 436 29.43 -16.06 16.62
N ALA A 437 29.19 -14.76 16.43
CA ALA A 437 30.18 -13.73 16.73
C ALA A 437 30.51 -13.66 18.22
N ALA A 438 29.51 -13.71 19.10
CA ALA A 438 29.70 -13.74 20.55
C ALA A 438 30.50 -14.98 21.01
N ALA A 439 30.19 -16.15 20.45
CA ALA A 439 30.90 -17.41 20.71
C ALA A 439 32.36 -17.35 20.23
N GLY A 440 32.60 -16.81 19.03
CA GLY A 440 33.93 -16.62 18.48
C GLY A 440 34.80 -15.69 19.33
N VAL A 441 34.24 -14.57 19.80
CA VAL A 441 34.93 -13.65 20.72
C VAL A 441 35.27 -14.35 22.04
N THR A 442 34.34 -15.10 22.63
CA THR A 442 34.59 -15.81 23.91
C THR A 442 35.67 -16.87 23.77
N MET A 443 35.64 -17.70 22.72
CA MET A 443 36.67 -18.71 22.46
C MET A 443 38.04 -18.06 22.22
N GLY A 444 38.11 -17.04 21.35
CA GLY A 444 39.37 -16.37 21.03
C GLY A 444 40.05 -15.71 22.23
N ILE A 445 39.27 -15.26 23.23
CA ILE A 445 39.81 -14.63 24.44
C ILE A 445 40.14 -15.67 25.51
N ARG A 446 39.37 -16.76 25.60
CA ARG A 446 39.64 -17.88 26.52
C ARG A 446 40.98 -18.53 26.20
N ASP A 447 41.26 -18.83 24.93
CA ASP A 447 42.53 -19.44 24.51
C ASP A 447 43.72 -18.58 24.93
N ARG A 448 43.57 -17.25 24.84
CA ARG A 448 44.60 -16.30 25.25
C ARG A 448 44.75 -16.18 26.76
N LEU A 449 43.67 -16.26 27.53
CA LEU A 449 43.75 -16.25 29.00
C LEU A 449 44.40 -17.51 29.55
N GLN A 450 44.30 -18.65 28.84
CA GLN A 450 44.97 -19.90 29.21
C GLN A 450 46.48 -19.86 28.98
N GLU A 451 46.98 -19.08 28.00
CA GLU A 451 48.43 -18.89 27.78
C GLU A 451 49.14 -18.09 28.89
N TYR A 452 48.40 -17.37 29.76
CA TYR A 452 48.95 -16.58 30.87
C TYR A 452 48.83 -17.26 32.25
N ARG A 453 48.23 -18.45 32.31
CA ARG A 453 48.23 -19.32 33.49
C ARG A 453 49.37 -20.31 33.37
#